data_AF-A0A6J2C3V1-F1
#
_entry.id   AF-A0A6J2C3V1-F1
#
_cell.length_a   1.000
_cell.length_b   1.000
_cell.length_c   1.000
_cell.angle_alpha   90.00
_cell.angle_beta   90.00
_cell.angle_gamma   90.00
#
_symmetry.space_group_name_H-M   'P 1'
#
loop_
_entity.id
_entity.type
_entity.pdbx_description
1 polymer ?
#
loop_
_entity_poly.entity_id
_entity_poly.type
_entity_poly.pdbx_seq_one_letter_code
_entity_poly.pdbx_strand_id
1 'polypeptide(L)'
;MAAEVSRAESASPACSTSSLPLAALNVRVRSRLSLFLNVRTQVAADWTALAEEMGFEYLEIRHLEMQADPTGKLLDYWQGRPGASVGRLLELLTKLGREDVLVDLGPSIEEDCQKYILKQQQEESEKPLQVPAVDSSDPRTPERGGITMLDDPLGAAGWWWLSLMIICKARNVTSRLSSRSASLQVPIRSD
;
A
#
# COMPACT_ATOMS: atom_id res chain seq x y z
N MET A 1 34.54 -44.10 -24.44
CA MET A 1 35.01 -42.70 -24.49
C MET A 1 33.89 -41.85 -25.08
N ALA A 2 33.19 -41.11 -24.24
CA ALA A 2 32.58 -39.81 -24.49
C ALA A 2 31.81 -39.46 -23.21
N ALA A 3 32.41 -38.59 -22.41
CA ALA A 3 31.75 -37.97 -21.28
C ALA A 3 30.87 -36.85 -21.82
N GLU A 4 29.58 -36.86 -21.49
CA GLU A 4 28.75 -35.67 -21.64
C GLU A 4 28.37 -35.15 -20.26
N VAL A 5 29.05 -34.06 -19.96
CA VAL A 5 29.06 -33.21 -18.80
C VAL A 5 27.72 -32.48 -18.69
N SER A 6 27.06 -32.67 -17.55
CA SER A 6 26.23 -31.72 -16.81
C SER A 6 25.81 -30.42 -17.53
N ARG A 7 24.50 -30.27 -17.70
CA ARG A 7 23.83 -28.97 -17.50
C ARG A 7 22.61 -29.21 -16.62
N ALA A 8 22.84 -29.10 -15.31
CA ALA A 8 21.77 -28.82 -14.37
C ALA A 8 21.24 -27.43 -14.74
N GLU A 9 20.21 -27.40 -15.57
CA GLU A 9 19.41 -26.21 -15.83
C GLU A 9 18.80 -25.81 -14.49
N SER A 10 19.38 -24.75 -13.94
CA SER A 10 18.93 -23.92 -12.83
C SER A 10 17.46 -24.13 -12.49
N ALA A 11 17.19 -24.82 -11.38
CA ALA A 11 15.88 -24.81 -10.76
C ALA A 11 15.50 -23.35 -10.46
N SER A 12 14.57 -22.83 -11.24
CA SER A 12 14.20 -21.42 -11.33
C SER A 12 13.74 -20.84 -9.99
N PRO A 13 14.36 -19.75 -9.48
CA PRO A 13 13.75 -18.93 -8.42
C PRO A 13 12.46 -18.21 -8.89
N ALA A 14 12.13 -18.29 -10.18
CA ALA A 14 10.94 -17.68 -10.80
C ALA A 14 9.59 -18.25 -10.31
N CYS A 15 9.54 -19.46 -9.73
CA CYS A 15 8.27 -20.07 -9.34
C CYS A 15 7.65 -19.48 -8.06
N SER A 16 8.43 -18.87 -7.17
CA SER A 16 7.90 -18.31 -5.91
C SER A 16 7.52 -16.83 -6.01
N THR A 17 8.08 -16.11 -6.99
CA THR A 17 7.78 -14.69 -7.23
C THR A 17 6.55 -14.49 -8.12
N SER A 18 6.13 -15.52 -8.86
CA SER A 18 5.11 -15.40 -9.90
C SER A 18 3.67 -15.30 -9.38
N SER A 19 3.38 -15.85 -8.20
CA SER A 19 2.04 -15.87 -7.59
C SER A 19 1.79 -14.72 -6.60
N LEU A 20 2.80 -13.91 -6.29
CA LEU A 20 2.68 -12.86 -5.29
C LEU A 20 1.82 -11.68 -5.82
N PRO A 21 1.00 -11.06 -4.95
CA PRO A 21 0.22 -9.89 -5.32
C PRO A 21 1.14 -8.68 -5.55
N LEU A 22 0.67 -7.71 -6.35
CA LEU A 22 1.41 -6.46 -6.60
C LEU A 22 1.67 -5.62 -5.34
N ALA A 23 1.01 -5.94 -4.22
CA ALA A 23 1.28 -5.37 -2.91
C ALA A 23 2.72 -5.68 -2.41
N ALA A 24 3.38 -6.71 -2.97
CA ALA A 24 4.76 -7.03 -2.65
C ALA A 24 5.76 -5.99 -3.19
N LEU A 25 5.42 -5.28 -4.27
CA LEU A 25 6.33 -4.31 -4.91
C LEU A 25 6.37 -3.00 -4.14
N ASN A 26 7.58 -2.56 -3.77
CA ASN A 26 7.78 -1.32 -3.05
C ASN A 26 7.54 -0.08 -3.94
N VAL A 27 7.45 1.10 -3.31
CA VAL A 27 7.28 2.38 -4.02
C VAL A 27 8.48 2.69 -4.93
N ARG A 28 9.71 2.29 -4.56
CA ARG A 28 10.91 2.57 -5.36
C ARG A 28 10.87 1.87 -6.71
N VAL A 29 10.52 0.59 -6.74
CA VAL A 29 10.37 -0.20 -7.96
C VAL A 29 9.23 0.36 -8.80
N ARG A 30 8.09 0.71 -8.17
CA ARG A 30 6.98 1.36 -8.87
C ARG A 30 7.39 2.70 -9.50
N SER A 31 8.12 3.54 -8.78
CA SER A 31 8.64 4.81 -9.31
C SER A 31 9.64 4.60 -10.45
N ARG A 32 10.53 3.59 -10.36
CA ARG A 32 11.46 3.28 -11.46
C ARG A 32 10.70 2.74 -12.68
N LEU A 33 9.71 1.86 -12.50
CA LEU A 33 8.82 1.41 -13.58
C LEU A 33 8.16 2.59 -14.27
N SER A 34 7.64 3.54 -13.50
CA SER A 34 7.06 4.78 -14.04
C SER A 34 8.05 5.57 -14.88
N LEU A 35 9.33 5.67 -14.47
CA LEU A 35 10.35 6.36 -15.27
C LEU A 35 10.61 5.70 -16.62
N PHE A 36 10.59 4.37 -16.70
CA PHE A 36 10.80 3.65 -17.96
C PHE A 36 9.57 3.68 -18.88
N LEU A 37 8.38 3.53 -18.32
CA LEU A 37 7.15 3.31 -19.08
C LEU A 37 6.36 4.58 -19.38
N ASN A 38 6.51 5.65 -18.57
CA ASN A 38 5.81 6.93 -18.80
C ASN A 38 6.38 7.72 -19.99
N VAL A 39 7.61 7.41 -20.43
CA VAL A 39 8.19 8.05 -21.61
C VAL A 39 7.44 7.58 -22.84
N ARG A 40 6.77 8.52 -23.52
CA ARG A 40 6.04 8.24 -24.77
C ARG A 40 7.02 8.00 -25.91
N THR A 41 7.11 6.76 -26.36
CA THR A 41 8.01 6.34 -27.43
C THR A 41 7.21 5.75 -28.59
N GLN A 42 7.57 6.09 -29.83
CA GLN A 42 6.88 5.57 -31.01
C GLN A 42 7.33 4.15 -31.39
N VAL A 43 8.47 3.70 -30.85
CA VAL A 43 9.14 2.46 -31.26
C VAL A 43 9.09 1.39 -30.17
N ALA A 44 9.06 1.78 -28.89
CA ALA A 44 8.96 0.84 -27.78
C ALA A 44 7.54 0.86 -27.20
N ALA A 45 7.14 -0.24 -26.58
CA ALA A 45 5.84 -0.34 -25.93
C ALA A 45 5.79 0.62 -24.74
N ASP A 46 4.88 1.59 -24.78
CA ASP A 46 4.62 2.50 -23.66
C ASP A 46 3.73 1.86 -22.60
N TRP A 47 3.52 2.57 -21.48
CA TRP A 47 2.56 2.18 -20.45
C TRP A 47 1.13 1.95 -20.99
N THR A 48 0.74 2.60 -22.10
CA THR A 48 -0.57 2.39 -22.73
C THR A 48 -0.69 1.01 -23.39
N ALA A 49 0.36 0.54 -24.05
CA ALA A 49 0.39 -0.81 -24.61
C ALA A 49 0.34 -1.87 -23.49
N LEU A 50 1.01 -1.59 -22.36
CA LEU A 50 0.89 -2.42 -21.16
C LEU A 50 -0.54 -2.42 -20.61
N ALA A 51 -1.21 -1.27 -20.56
CA ALA A 51 -2.60 -1.16 -20.10
C ALA A 51 -3.57 -1.96 -21.00
N GLU A 52 -3.39 -1.89 -22.32
CA GLU A 52 -4.19 -2.67 -23.27
C GLU A 52 -4.03 -4.18 -23.05
N GLU A 53 -2.79 -4.65 -22.85
CA GLU A 53 -2.49 -6.05 -22.56
C GLU A 53 -3.02 -6.54 -21.20
N MET A 54 -3.16 -5.63 -20.23
CA MET A 54 -3.83 -5.90 -18.96
C MET A 54 -5.37 -5.88 -19.07
N GLY A 55 -5.92 -5.58 -20.25
CA GLY A 55 -7.35 -5.54 -20.52
C GLY A 55 -8.04 -4.29 -19.99
N PHE A 56 -7.34 -3.16 -19.89
CA PHE A 56 -7.97 -1.86 -19.63
C PHE A 56 -8.67 -1.36 -20.89
N GLU A 57 -9.85 -0.78 -20.71
CA GLU A 57 -10.60 -0.17 -21.80
C GLU A 57 -9.95 1.16 -22.21
N TYR A 58 -10.13 1.55 -23.47
CA TYR A 58 -9.60 2.82 -24.00
C TYR A 58 -9.96 4.04 -23.14
N LEU A 59 -11.20 4.12 -22.62
CA LEU A 59 -11.62 5.24 -21.77
C LEU A 59 -10.89 5.25 -20.41
N GLU A 60 -10.59 4.08 -19.85
CA GLU A 60 -9.78 3.96 -18.62
C GLU A 60 -8.36 4.46 -18.88
N ILE A 61 -7.77 4.06 -20.02
CA ILE A 61 -6.44 4.52 -20.45
C ILE A 61 -6.43 6.04 -20.63
N ARG A 62 -7.44 6.60 -21.31
CA ARG A 62 -7.59 8.06 -21.47
C ARG A 62 -7.73 8.81 -20.15
N HIS A 63 -8.44 8.22 -19.18
CA HIS A 63 -8.54 8.81 -17.85
C HIS A 63 -7.19 8.82 -17.12
N LEU A 64 -6.41 7.74 -17.24
CA LEU A 64 -5.07 7.64 -16.65
C LEU A 64 -4.08 8.60 -17.30
N GLU A 65 -4.20 8.88 -18.60
CA GLU A 65 -3.36 9.86 -19.31
C GLU A 65 -3.43 11.27 -18.69
N MET A 66 -4.52 11.62 -18.02
CA MET A 66 -4.69 12.92 -17.35
C MET A 66 -3.94 13.01 -16.01
N GLN A 67 -3.43 11.90 -15.49
CA GLN A 67 -2.75 11.83 -14.20
C GLN A 67 -1.25 12.12 -14.34
N ALA A 68 -0.63 12.63 -13.28
CA ALA A 68 0.81 12.95 -13.28
C ALA A 68 1.72 11.72 -13.38
N ASP A 69 1.29 10.58 -12.84
CA ASP A 69 1.97 9.28 -12.95
C ASP A 69 0.98 8.19 -13.41
N PRO A 70 0.81 8.00 -14.73
CA PRO A 70 -0.16 7.07 -15.26
C PRO A 70 0.21 5.62 -14.94
N THR A 71 1.49 5.24 -15.01
CA THR A 71 1.95 3.86 -14.71
C THR A 71 1.71 3.50 -13.25
N GLY A 72 2.04 4.39 -12.31
CA GLY A 72 1.79 4.13 -10.89
C GLY A 72 0.30 3.92 -10.60
N LYS A 73 -0.55 4.79 -11.15
CA LYS A 73 -2.02 4.66 -11.01
C LYS A 73 -2.56 3.41 -11.68
N LEU A 74 -2.06 3.06 -12.86
CA LEU A 74 -2.43 1.85 -13.57
C LEU A 74 -2.17 0.60 -12.72
N LEU A 75 -1.00 0.50 -12.08
CA LEU A 75 -0.66 -0.61 -11.18
C LEU A 75 -1.53 -0.63 -9.91
N ASP A 76 -1.98 0.52 -9.43
CA ASP A 76 -2.93 0.62 -8.31
C ASP A 76 -4.34 0.13 -8.69
N TYR A 77 -4.84 0.51 -9.87
CA TYR A 77 -6.12 0.00 -10.36
C TYR A 77 -6.05 -1.49 -10.71
N TRP A 78 -4.92 -1.95 -11.23
CA TRP A 78 -4.75 -3.36 -11.60
C TRP A 78 -4.76 -4.29 -10.39
N GLN A 79 -4.28 -3.86 -9.21
CA GLN A 79 -4.34 -4.64 -7.97
C GLN A 79 -5.74 -5.15 -7.60
N GLY A 80 -6.81 -4.44 -8.00
CA GLY A 80 -8.19 -4.84 -7.73
C GLY A 80 -8.75 -5.89 -8.71
N ARG A 81 -8.02 -6.23 -9.79
CA ARG A 81 -8.49 -7.14 -10.84
C ARG A 81 -8.00 -8.58 -10.62
N PRO A 82 -8.81 -9.60 -10.97
CA PRO A 82 -8.35 -10.98 -10.96
C PRO A 82 -7.26 -11.16 -12.03
N GLY A 83 -6.12 -11.72 -11.62
CA GLY A 83 -4.93 -11.87 -12.49
C GLY A 83 -3.81 -10.86 -12.24
N ALA A 84 -3.96 -9.99 -11.23
CA ALA A 84 -2.92 -9.07 -10.79
C ALA A 84 -1.85 -9.80 -9.95
N SER A 85 -0.80 -10.28 -10.62
CA SER A 85 0.37 -10.87 -9.97
C SER A 85 1.67 -10.26 -10.49
N VAL A 86 2.72 -10.32 -9.66
CA VAL A 86 4.05 -9.86 -10.05
C VAL A 86 4.58 -10.70 -11.23
N GLY A 87 4.35 -12.01 -11.23
CA GLY A 87 4.69 -12.88 -12.36
C GLY A 87 4.00 -12.46 -13.64
N ARG A 88 2.70 -12.15 -13.56
CA ARG A 88 1.94 -11.71 -14.74
C ARG A 88 2.47 -10.39 -15.29
N LEU A 89 2.89 -9.47 -14.42
CA LEU A 89 3.53 -8.22 -14.85
C LEU A 89 4.82 -8.49 -15.65
N LEU A 90 5.67 -9.38 -15.14
CA LEU A 90 6.94 -9.73 -15.78
C LEU A 90 6.71 -10.42 -17.13
N GLU A 91 5.73 -11.31 -17.23
CA GLU A 91 5.32 -11.94 -18.49
C GLU A 91 4.87 -10.90 -19.52
N LEU A 92 4.04 -9.93 -19.11
CA LEU A 92 3.56 -8.86 -19.99
C LEU A 92 4.71 -7.96 -20.45
N LEU A 93 5.63 -7.58 -19.56
CA LEU A 93 6.81 -6.80 -19.93
C LEU A 93 7.72 -7.55 -20.91
N THR A 94 7.85 -8.86 -20.74
CA THR A 94 8.58 -9.73 -21.69
C THR A 94 7.88 -9.78 -23.04
N LYS A 95 6.55 -9.93 -23.06
CA LYS A 95 5.75 -9.94 -24.29
C LYS A 95 5.86 -8.63 -25.06
N LEU A 96 5.96 -7.51 -24.35
CA LEU A 96 6.14 -6.18 -24.93
C LEU A 96 7.58 -5.87 -25.38
N GLY A 97 8.53 -6.79 -25.15
CA GLY A 97 9.93 -6.64 -25.56
C GLY A 97 10.72 -5.63 -24.73
N ARG A 98 10.25 -5.29 -23.52
CA ARG A 98 10.92 -4.36 -22.58
C ARG A 98 11.89 -5.10 -21.67
N GLU A 99 12.87 -5.76 -22.26
CA GLU A 99 13.90 -6.51 -21.53
C GLU A 99 14.82 -5.58 -20.72
N ASP A 100 14.97 -4.32 -21.14
CA ASP A 100 15.69 -3.27 -20.42
C ASP A 100 15.19 -3.09 -18.99
N VAL A 101 13.86 -3.05 -18.82
CA VAL A 101 13.20 -2.91 -17.51
C VAL A 101 13.41 -4.16 -16.66
N LEU A 102 13.36 -5.35 -17.26
CA LEU A 102 13.54 -6.62 -16.56
C LEU A 102 14.96 -6.78 -16.03
N VAL A 103 15.97 -6.36 -16.80
CA VAL A 103 17.37 -6.43 -16.39
C VAL A 103 17.68 -5.45 -15.26
N ASP A 104 17.18 -4.21 -15.33
CA ASP A 104 17.44 -3.20 -14.30
C ASP A 104 16.63 -3.43 -13.01
N LEU A 105 15.37 -3.87 -13.12
CA LEU A 105 14.47 -4.01 -11.98
C LEU A 105 14.35 -5.43 -11.44
N GLY A 106 14.79 -6.45 -12.18
CA GLY A 106 14.79 -7.85 -11.77
C GLY A 106 15.28 -8.09 -10.34
N PRO A 107 16.52 -7.67 -9.97
CA PRO A 107 17.04 -7.90 -8.62
C PRO A 107 16.24 -7.15 -7.55
N SER A 108 15.78 -5.93 -7.84
CA SER A 108 14.98 -5.15 -6.90
C SER A 108 13.59 -5.76 -6.64
N ILE A 109 12.97 -6.34 -7.68
CA ILE A 109 11.69 -7.03 -7.58
C ILE A 109 11.82 -8.30 -6.76
N GLU A 110 12.89 -9.09 -6.98
CA GLU A 110 13.13 -10.32 -6.26
C GLU A 110 13.37 -10.06 -4.76
N GLU A 111 14.18 -9.05 -4.43
CA GLU A 111 14.39 -8.61 -3.04
C GLU A 111 13.08 -8.21 -2.35
N ASP A 112 12.22 -7.47 -3.03
CA ASP A 112 10.93 -7.04 -2.49
C ASP A 112 9.98 -8.22 -2.26
N CYS A 113 9.95 -9.18 -3.18
CA CYS A 113 9.19 -10.41 -3.04
C CYS A 113 9.63 -11.21 -1.81
N GLN A 114 10.95 -11.36 -1.60
CA GLN A 114 11.49 -12.05 -0.44
C GLN A 114 11.13 -11.35 0.88
N LYS A 115 11.29 -10.01 0.93
CA LYS A 115 10.89 -9.21 2.10
C LYS A 115 9.41 -9.36 2.42
N TYR A 116 8.57 -9.44 1.39
CA TYR A 116 7.14 -9.63 1.55
C TYR A 116 6.80 -11.00 2.14
N ILE A 117 7.41 -12.08 1.63
CA ILE A 117 7.21 -13.45 2.16
C ILE A 117 7.65 -13.53 3.63
N LEU A 118 8.84 -13.00 3.96
CA LEU A 118 9.34 -13.00 5.35
C LEU A 118 8.40 -12.24 6.29
N LYS A 119 7.88 -11.10 5.83
CA LYS A 119 6.93 -10.30 6.60
C LYS A 119 5.62 -11.05 6.82
N GLN A 120 5.08 -11.73 5.80
CA GLN A 120 3.87 -12.54 5.94
C GLN A 120 4.06 -13.67 6.96
N GLN A 121 5.18 -14.40 6.90
CA GLN A 121 5.48 -15.48 7.84
C GLN A 121 5.59 -14.97 9.29
N GLN A 122 6.19 -13.80 9.49
CA GLN A 122 6.28 -13.17 10.80
C GLN A 122 4.90 -12.79 11.33
N GLU A 123 4.05 -12.16 10.52
CA GLU A 123 2.68 -11.77 10.90
C GLU A 123 1.80 -12.99 11.23
N GLU A 124 1.94 -14.09 10.50
CA GLU A 124 1.26 -15.36 10.82
C GLU A 124 1.72 -15.94 12.16
N SER A 125 3.01 -15.81 12.50
CA SER A 125 3.53 -16.27 13.79
C SER A 125 3.09 -15.38 14.97
N GLU A 126 2.83 -14.11 14.71
CA GLU A 126 2.40 -13.13 15.72
C GLU A 126 0.87 -13.08 15.91
N LYS A 127 0.10 -13.59 14.94
CA LYS A 127 -1.36 -13.67 15.07
C LYS A 127 -1.70 -14.58 16.24
N PRO A 128 -2.43 -14.10 17.27
CA PRO A 128 -2.79 -14.94 18.41
C PRO A 128 -3.64 -16.10 17.90
N LEU A 129 -3.15 -17.32 18.10
CA LEU A 129 -3.89 -18.55 17.82
C LEU A 129 -5.06 -18.62 18.81
N GLN A 130 -6.19 -17.99 18.48
CA GLN A 130 -7.43 -18.18 19.22
C GLN A 130 -7.79 -19.66 19.12
N VAL A 131 -7.89 -20.31 20.28
CA VAL A 131 -8.27 -21.72 20.38
C VAL A 131 -9.64 -21.92 19.69
N PRO A 132 -9.82 -22.96 18.85
CA PRO A 132 -11.03 -23.15 18.02
C PRO A 132 -12.34 -23.21 18.80
N ALA A 133 -12.28 -23.54 20.09
CA ALA A 133 -13.42 -23.51 20.97
C ALA A 133 -12.99 -22.87 22.29
N VAL A 134 -13.52 -21.68 22.56
CA VAL A 134 -13.78 -21.29 23.93
C VAL A 134 -15.00 -22.12 24.33
N ASP A 135 -14.79 -23.19 25.10
CA ASP A 135 -15.90 -23.88 25.75
C ASP A 135 -16.55 -22.83 26.66
N SER A 136 -17.73 -22.35 26.26
CA SER A 136 -18.52 -21.49 27.12
C SER A 136 -18.93 -22.39 28.27
N SER A 137 -18.29 -22.23 29.42
CA SER A 137 -18.75 -22.87 30.64
C SER A 137 -20.20 -22.44 30.85
N ASP A 138 -21.15 -23.27 30.43
CA ASP A 138 -22.56 -23.09 30.80
C ASP A 138 -22.59 -23.00 32.32
N PRO A 139 -23.08 -21.88 32.91
CA PRO A 139 -23.10 -21.72 34.35
C PRO A 139 -24.06 -22.75 34.93
N ARG A 140 -23.51 -23.87 35.40
CA ARG A 140 -24.26 -24.96 36.03
C ARG A 140 -24.55 -24.63 37.50
N THR A 141 -25.10 -23.45 37.75
CA THR A 141 -25.56 -23.03 39.07
C THR A 141 -27.02 -22.57 38.97
N PRO A 142 -27.97 -23.17 39.72
CA PRO A 142 -29.39 -22.81 39.69
C PRO A 142 -29.71 -21.50 40.44
N GLU A 143 -28.74 -20.60 40.60
CA GLU A 143 -28.96 -19.31 41.24
C GLU A 143 -29.32 -18.27 40.20
N ARG A 144 -30.62 -18.19 39.93
CA ARG A 144 -31.28 -17.08 39.23
C ARG A 144 -31.28 -15.84 40.13
N GLY A 145 -30.08 -15.32 40.42
CA GLY A 145 -29.86 -14.12 41.20
C GLY A 145 -29.04 -13.16 40.36
N GLY A 146 -29.71 -12.28 39.62
CA GLY A 146 -29.06 -11.21 38.89
C GLY A 146 -28.12 -10.44 39.82
N ILE A 147 -26.92 -10.17 39.32
CA ILE A 147 -25.99 -9.22 39.94
C ILE A 147 -26.78 -7.98 40.36
N THR A 148 -26.73 -7.74 41.66
CA THR A 148 -27.61 -6.84 42.39
C THR A 148 -27.59 -5.43 41.82
N MET A 149 -28.79 -4.87 41.65
CA MET A 149 -29.13 -3.48 41.36
C MET A 149 -28.61 -2.50 42.44
N LEU A 150 -27.30 -2.40 42.61
CA LEU A 150 -26.68 -1.50 43.59
C LEU A 150 -25.32 -0.97 43.11
N ASP A 151 -25.14 -0.85 41.80
CA ASP A 151 -24.14 0.05 41.25
C ASP A 151 -24.65 1.49 41.37
N ASP A 152 -24.01 2.25 42.26
CA ASP A 152 -24.25 3.67 42.48
C ASP A 152 -23.78 4.47 41.24
N PRO A 153 -24.66 5.15 40.47
CA PRO A 153 -24.27 5.83 39.23
C PRO A 153 -23.44 7.12 39.47
N LEU A 154 -23.08 7.44 40.71
CA LEU A 154 -22.26 8.60 41.03
C LEU A 154 -20.75 8.34 40.95
N GLY A 155 -20.32 7.47 40.05
CA GLY A 155 -18.94 7.40 39.54
C GLY A 155 -18.59 8.54 38.56
N ALA A 156 -19.42 9.57 38.47
CA ALA A 156 -19.29 10.68 37.53
C ALA A 156 -18.13 11.65 37.86
N ALA A 157 -17.38 11.49 38.96
CA ALA A 157 -16.35 12.46 39.33
C ALA A 157 -15.02 12.36 38.54
N GLY A 158 -14.83 11.33 37.69
CA GLY A 158 -13.55 11.09 37.00
C GLY A 158 -13.44 11.62 35.57
N TRP A 159 -14.57 11.88 34.89
CA TRP A 159 -14.56 12.03 33.42
C TRP A 159 -14.59 13.50 32.96
N TRP A 160 -14.87 14.44 33.85
CA TRP A 160 -14.93 15.87 33.51
C TRP A 160 -13.53 16.45 33.27
N TRP A 161 -12.51 15.89 33.92
CA TRP A 161 -11.12 16.32 33.78
C TRP A 161 -10.53 15.95 32.41
N LEU A 162 -10.86 14.78 31.85
CA LEU A 162 -10.38 14.41 30.52
C LEU A 162 -10.99 15.27 29.40
N SER A 163 -12.25 15.70 29.54
CA SER A 163 -12.90 16.53 28.52
C SER A 163 -12.27 17.91 28.37
N LEU A 164 -11.82 18.54 29.48
CA LEU A 164 -11.15 19.84 29.44
C LEU A 164 -9.75 19.77 28.80
N MET A 165 -9.02 18.66 28.97
CA MET A 165 -7.70 18.49 28.34
C MET A 165 -7.78 18.38 26.81
N ILE A 166 -8.84 17.77 26.27
CA ILE A 166 -9.01 17.61 24.81
C ILE A 166 -9.29 18.96 24.15
N ILE A 167 -10.12 19.82 24.74
CA ILE A 167 -10.47 21.14 24.16
C ILE A 167 -9.30 22.14 24.28
N CYS A 168 -8.51 22.09 25.37
CA CYS A 168 -7.36 22.99 25.55
C CYS A 168 -6.19 22.71 24.59
N LYS A 169 -5.99 21.47 24.13
CA LYS A 169 -4.93 21.15 23.15
C LYS A 169 -5.25 21.70 21.75
N ALA A 170 -6.52 21.88 21.40
CA ALA A 170 -6.93 22.40 20.09
C ALA A 170 -6.79 23.93 19.94
N ARG A 171 -6.76 24.73 21.02
CA ARG A 171 -6.55 26.20 20.94
C ARG A 171 -5.09 26.64 20.90
N ASN A 172 -4.14 25.76 21.24
CA ASN A 172 -2.72 26.12 21.25
C ASN A 172 -2.01 25.90 19.90
N VAL A 173 -2.67 25.26 18.92
CA VAL A 173 -2.14 25.06 17.55
C VAL A 173 -2.69 26.08 16.54
N THR A 174 -3.75 26.83 16.88
CA THR A 174 -4.34 27.87 16.01
C THR A 174 -4.03 29.31 16.46
N SER A 175 -3.28 29.48 17.55
CA SER A 175 -2.87 30.80 18.09
C SER A 175 -1.44 31.19 17.68
N ARG A 176 -1.08 31.05 16.40
CA ARG A 176 0.04 31.79 15.78
C ARG A 176 -0.42 32.48 14.50
N LEU A 177 -1.51 33.23 14.59
CA LEU A 177 -1.75 34.37 13.72
C LEU A 177 -2.04 35.60 14.59
N SER A 178 -1.54 36.74 14.14
CA SER A 178 -1.64 38.09 14.74
C SER A 178 -0.67 38.32 15.92
N SER A 179 0.21 39.32 15.95
CA SER A 179 0.20 40.61 15.25
C SER A 179 1.62 41.20 15.23
N ARG A 180 2.15 41.59 14.07
CA ARG A 180 3.10 42.71 13.98
C ARG A 180 2.44 43.78 13.13
N SER A 181 1.69 44.64 13.81
CA SER A 181 1.21 45.90 13.28
C SER A 181 2.41 46.85 13.20
N ALA A 182 2.97 47.01 12.01
CA ALA A 182 3.96 48.04 11.71
C ALA A 182 3.25 49.12 10.90
N SER A 183 2.93 50.21 11.60
CA SER A 183 2.42 51.45 11.02
C SER A 183 3.50 52.04 10.11
N LEU A 184 3.31 51.98 8.80
CA LEU A 184 4.07 52.77 7.83
C LEU A 184 3.11 53.81 7.25
N GLN A 185 3.31 55.05 7.70
CA GLN A 185 2.72 56.25 7.12
C GLN A 185 3.13 56.36 5.65
N VAL A 186 2.15 56.37 4.76
CA VAL A 186 2.30 56.81 3.38
C VAL A 186 1.89 58.29 3.33
N PRO A 187 2.79 59.22 2.98
CA PRO A 187 2.42 60.60 2.78
C PRO A 187 1.73 60.75 1.42
N ILE A 188 0.44 61.08 1.46
CA ILE A 188 -0.33 61.59 0.33
C ILE A 188 0.21 62.99 0.01
N ARG A 189 0.73 63.18 -1.21
CA ARG A 189 0.98 64.50 -1.79
C ARG A 189 -0.13 64.76 -2.80
N SER A 190 -0.94 65.79 -2.54
CA SER A 190 -1.84 66.41 -3.51
C SER A 190 -1.18 67.71 -4.02
N ASP A 191 -1.48 68.01 -5.28
CA ASP A 191 -0.92 69.05 -6.18
C ASP A 191 0.50 68.82 -6.73
#